data_AF-A0A661EYG0-F1
#
_entry.id   AF-A0A661EYG0-F1
#
_cell.length_a   1.000
_cell.length_b   1.000
_cell.length_c   1.000
_cell.angle_alpha   90.00
_cell.angle_beta   90.00
_cell.angle_gamma   90.00
#
_symmetry.space_group_name_H-M   'P 1'
#
loop_
_entity.id
_entity.type
_entity.pdbx_description
1 polymer ?
#
loop_
_entity_poly.entity_id
_entity_poly.type
_entity_poly.pdbx_seq_one_letter_code
_entity_poly.pdbx_strand_id
1 'polypeptide(L)' 'MRTIVDLPDKQIEALKRMSESSRSSRAELVRRAIDEYLARHLPEQDDGAFGLWKKHKIDGVTYQERARDEWGE' A
#
# COMPACT_ATOMS: atom_id res chain seq x y z
N MET A 1 7.95 -6.25 -5.93
CA MET A 1 9.12 -5.45 -6.36
C MET A 1 10.29 -5.73 -5.41
N ARG A 2 11.54 -5.72 -5.89
CA ARG A 2 12.74 -5.92 -5.06
C ARG A 2 13.61 -4.67 -5.09
N THR A 3 14.01 -4.18 -3.92
CA THR A 3 14.86 -3.00 -3.73
C THR A 3 16.06 -3.40 -2.88
N ILE A 4 17.23 -2.85 -3.18
CA ILE A 4 18.44 -3.01 -2.38
C ILE A 4 18.58 -1.77 -1.50
N VAL A 5 18.81 -1.97 -0.21
CA VAL A 5 18.99 -0.89 0.78
C VAL A 5 20.23 -1.18 1.61
N ASP A 6 21.04 -0.16 1.82
CA ASP A 6 22.20 -0.24 2.71
C ASP A 6 21.76 0.05 4.15
N LEU A 7 22.14 -0.84 5.06
CA LEU A 7 21.83 -0.74 6.48
C LEU A 7 23.13 -0.85 7.28
N PRO A 8 23.33 -0.04 8.33
CA PRO A 8 24.45 -0.21 9.24
C PRO A 8 24.46 -1.60 9.87
N ASP A 9 25.64 -2.19 10.08
CA ASP A 9 25.80 -3.55 10.64
C ASP A 9 25.03 -3.75 11.95
N LYS A 10 25.01 -2.72 12.80
CA LYS A 10 24.26 -2.75 14.07
C LYS A 10 22.77 -3.03 13.88
N GLN A 11 22.17 -2.49 12.81
CA GLN A 11 20.76 -2.70 12.49
C GLN A 11 20.53 -4.09 11.91
N ILE A 12 21.46 -4.60 11.10
CA ILE A 12 21.40 -5.96 10.55
C ILE A 12 21.43 -6.99 11.69
N GLU A 13 22.32 -6.82 12.66
CA GLU A 13 22.43 -7.70 13.82
C GLU A 13 21.20 -7.60 14.74
N ALA A 14 20.61 -6.41 14.89
CA ALA A 14 19.35 -6.26 15.62
C ALA A 14 18.20 -7.00 14.92
N LEU A 15 18.06 -6.83 13.60
CA LEU A 15 17.03 -7.51 12.80
C LEU A 15 17.22 -9.03 12.80
N LYS A 16 18.45 -9.52 12.80
CA LYS A 16 18.76 -10.95 12.91
C LYS A 16 18.26 -11.52 14.24
N ARG A 17 18.61 -10.90 15.36
CA ARG A 17 18.12 -11.33 16.69
C ARG A 17 16.60 -11.29 16.79
N MET A 18 15.98 -10.25 16.24
CA MET A 18 14.51 -10.16 16.17
C MET A 18 13.92 -11.31 15.36
N SER A 19 14.50 -11.61 14.18
CA SER A 19 14.02 -12.68 13.30
C SER A 19 14.05 -14.05 13.97
N GLU A 20 15.09 -14.32 14.77
CA GLU A 20 15.24 -15.55 15.54
C GLU A 20 14.18 -15.64 16.65
N SER A 21 13.96 -14.54 17.38
CA SER A 21 12.98 -14.49 18.46
C SER A 21 11.52 -14.58 17.98
N SER A 22 11.20 -13.94 16.85
CA SER A 22 9.83 -13.85 16.33
C SER A 22 9.48 -14.97 15.35
N ARG A 23 10.45 -15.82 14.96
CA ARG A 23 10.32 -16.83 13.89
C ARG A 23 9.84 -16.23 12.56
N SER A 24 10.15 -14.97 12.31
CA SER A 24 9.81 -14.25 11.06
C SER A 24 11.04 -14.06 10.21
N SER A 25 10.89 -13.95 8.90
CA SER A 25 12.02 -13.62 8.04
C SER A 25 12.47 -12.16 8.24
N ARG A 26 13.75 -11.85 8.02
CA ARG A 26 14.26 -10.46 8.02
C ARG A 26 13.46 -9.56 7.07
N ALA A 27 13.09 -10.06 5.89
CA ALA A 27 12.30 -9.31 4.92
C ALA A 27 10.87 -9.00 5.41
N GLU A 28 10.26 -9.91 6.16
CA GLU A 28 8.96 -9.66 6.78
C GLU A 28 9.04 -8.57 7.86
N LEU A 29 10.07 -8.62 8.71
CA LEU A 29 10.29 -7.59 9.73
C LEU A 29 10.48 -6.20 9.11
N VAL A 30 11.24 -6.12 8.01
CA VAL A 30 11.43 -4.86 7.28
C VAL A 30 10.11 -4.36 6.70
N ARG A 31 9.29 -5.23 6.09
CA ARG A 31 7.96 -4.84 5.60
C ARG A 31 7.07 -4.32 6.72
N ARG A 32 7.00 -5.04 7.84
CA ARG A 32 6.20 -4.62 9.01
C ARG A 32 6.65 -3.26 9.54
N ALA A 33 7.96 -3.02 9.62
CA ALA A 33 8.49 -1.74 10.06
C ALA A 33 8.12 -0.60 9.09
N ILE A 34 8.12 -0.86 7.78
CA ILE A 34 7.67 0.11 6.77
C ILE A 34 6.17 0.38 6.92
N ASP A 35 5.34 -0.66 7.05
CA ASP A 35 3.89 -0.51 7.22
C ASP A 35 3.55 0.32 8.46
N GLU A 36 4.22 0.04 9.58
CA GLU A 36 4.07 0.78 10.82
C GLU A 36 4.56 2.23 10.71
N TYR A 37 5.67 2.45 10.00
CA TYR A 37 6.17 3.79 9.74
C TYR A 37 5.18 4.60 8.90
N LEU A 38 4.66 4.01 7.82
CA LEU A 38 3.68 4.65 6.95
C LEU A 38 2.38 4.95 7.72
N ALA A 39 1.86 4.00 8.50
CA ALA A 39 0.65 4.22 9.29
C ALA A 39 0.77 5.38 10.29
N ARG A 40 1.98 5.65 10.80
CA ARG A 40 2.24 6.73 11.76
C ARG A 40 2.49 8.10 11.10
N HIS A 41 2.94 8.13 9.85
CA HIS A 41 3.44 9.35 9.20
C HIS A 41 2.69 9.75 7.95
N LEU A 42 1.87 8.86 7.36
CA LEU A 42 0.94 9.30 6.34
C LEU A 42 -0.12 10.18 7.03
N PRO A 43 -0.40 11.39 6.49
CA PRO A 43 -1.63 12.07 6.85
C PRO A 43 -2.79 11.12 6.56
N GLU A 44 -3.88 11.21 7.32
CA GLU A 44 -5.11 10.48 7.00
C GLU A 44 -5.35 10.64 5.50
N GLN A 45 -5.16 9.56 4.74
CA GLN A 45 -5.60 9.57 3.37
C GLN A 45 -7.09 9.83 3.46
N ASP A 46 -7.55 10.82 2.73
CA ASP A 46 -8.97 11.10 2.61
C ASP A 46 -9.61 9.85 2.00
N ASP A 47 -9.95 8.88 2.85
CA ASP A 47 -10.65 7.63 2.54
C ASP A 47 -12.00 7.94 1.88
N GLY A 48 -12.40 9.22 1.92
CA GLY A 48 -13.38 9.81 1.04
C GLY A 48 -13.18 9.45 -0.42
N ALA A 49 -11.97 9.20 -0.95
CA ALA A 49 -11.78 8.83 -2.35
C ALA A 49 -12.10 7.34 -2.65
N PHE A 50 -11.77 6.44 -1.73
CA PHE A 50 -11.90 5.00 -1.95
C PHE A 50 -13.35 4.56 -1.71
N GLY A 51 -14.10 4.38 -2.80
CA GLY A 51 -15.51 3.98 -2.73
C GLY A 51 -16.52 5.11 -2.87
N LEU A 52 -16.12 6.31 -3.33
CA LEU A 52 -17.05 7.35 -3.82
C LEU A 52 -18.11 6.76 -4.77
N TRP A 53 -17.65 5.89 -5.65
CA TRP A 53 -18.49 5.26 -6.67
C TRP A 53 -19.34 4.10 -6.12
N LYS A 54 -19.10 3.63 -4.89
CA LYS A 54 -19.89 2.55 -4.27
C LYS A 54 -21.37 2.93 -4.10
N LYS A 55 -21.65 4.23 -3.92
CA LYS A 55 -23.03 4.75 -3.83
C LYS A 55 -23.71 4.90 -5.19
N HIS A 56 -22.93 4.94 -6.27
CA HIS A 56 -23.44 4.99 -7.64
C HIS A 56 -23.67 3.56 -8.13
N LYS A 57 -24.91 3.08 -8.05
CA LYS A 57 -25.34 1.81 -8.65
C LYS A 57 -25.49 1.94 -10.16
N ILE A 58 -24.44 2.37 -10.84
CA ILE A 58 -24.41 2.47 -12.30
C ILE A 58 -23.49 1.37 -12.78
N ASP A 59 -23.97 0.58 -13.75
CA ASP A 59 -23.15 -0.40 -14.42
C ASP A 59 -21.98 0.29 -15.15
N GLY A 60 -20.76 -0.19 -14.90
CA GLY A 60 -19.55 0.46 -15.36
C GLY A 60 -19.42 0.50 -16.89
N VAL A 61 -19.95 -0.50 -17.59
CA VAL A 61 -19.94 -0.57 -19.05
C VAL A 61 -20.94 0.43 -19.62
N THR A 62 -22.16 0.46 -19.07
CA THR A 62 -23.21 1.41 -19.47
C THR A 62 -22.77 2.87 -19.25
N TYR A 63 -22.05 3.15 -18.16
CA TYR A 63 -21.48 4.47 -17.90
C TYR A 63 -20.41 4.84 -18.93
N GLN A 64 -19.50 3.91 -19.26
CA GLN A 64 -18.44 4.12 -20.24
C GLN A 64 -18.99 4.36 -21.65
N GLU A 65 -20.04 3.64 -22.05
CA GLU A 65 -20.71 3.81 -23.34
C GLU A 65 -21.33 5.21 -23.43
N ARG A 66 -22.12 5.63 -22.43
CA ARG A 66 -22.69 6.98 -22.38
C ARG A 66 -21.64 8.09 -22.42
N ALA A 67 -20.57 7.97 -21.64
CA ALA A 67 -19.50 8.96 -21.60
C ALA A 67 -18.72 9.04 -22.93
N ARG A 68 -18.67 7.95 -23.70
CA ARG A 68 -18.07 7.94 -25.04
C ARG A 68 -18.98 8.54 -26.10
N ASP A 69 -20.28 8.28 -26.00
CA ASP A 69 -21.28 8.86 -26.88
C ASP A 69 -21.34 10.39 -26.73
N GLU A 70 -21.03 10.93 -25.55
CA GLU A 70 -20.92 12.38 -25.31
C GLU A 70 -19.80 13.07 -26.13
N TRP A 71 -18.82 12.30 -26.64
CA TRP A 71 -17.72 12.80 -27.48
C TRP A 71 -17.83 12.37 -28.95
N GLY A 72 -18.94 11.74 -29.34
CA GLY A 72 -19.27 11.46 -30.73
C GLY A 72 -19.82 12.69 -31.44
N GLU A 73 -19.35 12.91 -32.67
CA GLU A 73 -19.81 13.94 -33.62
C GLU A 73 -21.26 13.72 -34.08
#